data_AF-A0A2V9L0I5-F1
#
_entry.id   AF-A0A2V9L0I5-F1
#
_cell.length_a   1.000
_cell.length_b   1.000
_cell.length_c   1.000
_cell.angle_alpha   90.00
_cell.angle_beta   90.00
_cell.angle_gamma   90.00
#
_symmetry.space_group_name_H-M   'P 1'
#
loop_
_entity.id
_entity.type
_entity.pdbx_description
1 polymer ?
#
loop_
_entity_poly.entity_id
_entity_poly.type
_entity_poly.pdbx_seq_one_letter_code
_entity_poly.pdbx_strand_id
1 'polypeptide(L)'
;MLAGDSPVDWDQLTTTTIADAPKFFDRDGTIASVMKKEVLSKHRKALMLFGTFHLMHGPADDAVAVASYEKDYPNATFVIADLTFFRADLKGLPRNPFDAWPVPSLVLAKGTWLGALDISHFFPAPIWLDKHCNVINEFPKEDLQTPMANLVDALLYLGPPELALKEQMPADIVLDADYVKELRRREALIGEPEATTMTQKEQDESIVKGAENPMIDLLQRPDKKVIAAIAQSCLDHKKGSTTPKFK
;
A
#
# COMPACT_ATOMS: atom_id res chain seq x y z
N MET A 1 16.84 -10.18 12.30
CA MET A 1 15.69 -9.73 11.48
C MET A 1 14.47 -9.71 12.39
N LEU A 2 13.65 -8.66 12.34
CA LEU A 2 12.40 -8.55 13.11
C LEU A 2 11.23 -8.53 12.13
N ALA A 3 10.18 -9.31 12.40
CA ALA A 3 8.95 -9.26 11.62
C ALA A 3 8.05 -8.12 12.16
N GLY A 4 7.53 -7.29 11.27
CA GLY A 4 6.67 -6.16 11.63
C GLY A 4 5.18 -6.40 11.41
N ASP A 5 4.80 -7.45 10.66
CA ASP A 5 3.40 -7.76 10.40
C ASP A 5 2.73 -8.43 11.61
N SER A 6 1.41 -8.31 11.71
CA SER A 6 0.65 -8.90 12.80
C SER A 6 0.84 -10.43 12.83
N PRO A 7 1.03 -11.04 14.02
CA PRO A 7 1.05 -12.49 14.12
C PRO A 7 -0.36 -13.02 13.87
N VAL A 8 -0.57 -13.66 12.71
CA VAL A 8 -1.85 -14.26 12.34
C VAL A 8 -1.75 -15.78 12.47
N ASP A 9 -2.61 -16.35 13.30
CA ASP A 9 -2.83 -17.79 13.33
C ASP A 9 -3.89 -18.16 12.28
N TRP A 10 -3.40 -18.53 11.09
CA TRP A 10 -4.23 -18.84 9.93
C TRP A 10 -5.10 -20.09 10.09
N ASP A 11 -4.81 -20.95 11.07
CA ASP A 11 -5.60 -22.15 11.36
C ASP A 11 -6.85 -21.80 12.19
N GLN A 12 -6.81 -20.69 12.92
CA GLN A 12 -7.94 -20.19 13.71
C GLN A 12 -8.88 -19.28 12.90
N LEU A 13 -8.46 -18.82 11.72
CA LEU A 13 -9.28 -17.99 10.86
C LEU A 13 -10.25 -18.83 10.01
N THR A 14 -11.54 -18.55 10.20
CA THR A 14 -12.66 -19.11 9.45
C THR A 14 -13.50 -17.98 8.83
N THR A 15 -14.33 -18.29 7.85
CA THR A 15 -15.26 -17.33 7.23
C THR A 15 -16.21 -16.69 8.25
N THR A 16 -16.48 -17.38 9.37
CA THR A 16 -17.30 -16.86 10.47
C THR A 16 -16.55 -15.95 11.44
N THR A 17 -15.22 -16.05 11.52
CA THR A 17 -14.39 -15.23 12.43
C THR A 17 -13.73 -14.04 11.74
N ILE A 18 -13.86 -13.91 10.42
CA ILE A 18 -13.27 -12.78 9.67
C ILE A 18 -13.88 -11.43 10.07
N ALA A 19 -15.13 -11.42 10.56
CA ALA A 19 -15.74 -10.21 11.09
C ALA A 19 -15.01 -9.67 12.35
N ASP A 20 -14.31 -10.53 13.10
CA ASP A 20 -13.43 -10.16 14.21
C ASP A 20 -11.99 -9.89 13.76
N ALA A 21 -11.68 -10.11 12.47
CA ALA A 21 -10.33 -9.99 11.93
C ALA A 21 -9.73 -8.60 11.82
N PRO A 22 -10.44 -7.46 11.96
CA PRO A 22 -9.77 -6.15 12.08
C PRO A 22 -8.67 -6.12 13.15
N LYS A 23 -8.78 -6.97 14.20
CA LYS A 23 -7.75 -7.12 15.25
C LYS A 23 -6.45 -7.78 14.76
N PHE A 24 -6.50 -8.55 13.67
CA PHE A 24 -5.35 -9.23 13.06
C PHE A 24 -4.72 -8.43 11.92
N PHE A 25 -5.31 -7.30 11.53
CA PHE A 25 -4.86 -6.48 10.41
C PHE A 25 -4.37 -5.08 10.82
N ASP A 26 -4.14 -4.84 12.12
CA ASP A 26 -3.47 -3.62 12.60
C ASP A 26 -1.94 -3.71 12.35
N ARG A 27 -1.58 -3.56 11.07
CA ARG A 27 -0.19 -3.67 10.59
C ARG A 27 0.67 -2.55 11.18
N ASP A 28 0.19 -1.31 11.12
CA ASP A 28 0.91 -0.14 11.60
C ASP A 28 1.11 -0.16 13.13
N GLY A 29 0.09 -0.54 13.90
CA GLY A 29 0.21 -0.74 15.34
C GLY A 29 1.23 -1.83 15.70
N THR A 30 1.29 -2.91 14.91
CA THR A 30 2.29 -3.98 15.09
C THR A 30 3.71 -3.49 14.80
N ILE A 31 3.93 -2.82 13.67
CA ILE A 31 5.23 -2.24 13.30
C ILE A 31 5.70 -1.28 14.40
N ALA A 32 4.83 -0.38 14.87
CA ALA A 32 5.15 0.57 15.93
C ALA A 32 5.49 -0.13 17.25
N SER A 33 4.73 -1.17 17.64
CA SER A 33 4.98 -1.97 18.85
C SER A 33 6.35 -2.65 18.82
N VAL A 34 6.71 -3.25 17.67
CA VAL A 34 8.02 -3.89 17.46
C VAL A 34 9.14 -2.84 17.54
N MET A 35 9.00 -1.70 16.87
CA MET A 35 10.00 -0.62 16.93
C MET A 35 10.19 -0.09 18.35
N LYS A 36 9.10 0.19 19.09
CA LYS A 36 9.18 0.65 20.49
C LYS A 36 9.89 -0.37 21.39
N LYS A 37 9.47 -1.64 21.34
CA LYS A 37 9.92 -2.68 22.29
C LYS A 37 11.30 -3.26 21.95
N GLU A 38 11.58 -3.49 20.67
CA GLU A 38 12.76 -4.24 20.25
C GLU A 38 13.91 -3.37 19.78
N VAL A 39 13.63 -2.12 19.39
CA VAL A 39 14.63 -1.20 18.84
C VAL A 39 14.85 -0.01 19.77
N LEU A 40 13.83 0.85 19.92
CA LEU A 40 13.97 2.16 20.54
C LEU A 40 14.21 2.07 22.06
N SER A 41 13.40 1.32 22.81
CA SER A 41 13.59 1.13 24.26
C SER A 41 14.88 0.40 24.63
N LYS A 42 15.49 -0.31 23.67
CA LYS A 42 16.76 -1.01 23.81
C LYS A 42 17.94 -0.21 23.24
N HIS A 43 17.72 1.04 22.84
CA HIS A 43 18.72 1.95 22.25
C HIS A 43 19.45 1.36 21.02
N ARG A 44 18.73 0.60 20.18
CA ARG A 44 19.27 0.01 18.96
C ARG A 44 18.93 0.87 17.75
N LYS A 45 19.59 0.56 16.63
CA LYS A 45 19.26 1.07 15.29
C LYS A 45 18.65 -0.05 14.46
N ALA A 46 17.75 0.31 13.56
CA ALA A 46 17.12 -0.62 12.63
C ALA A 46 17.08 -0.02 11.22
N LEU A 47 17.11 -0.89 10.22
CA LEU A 47 16.71 -0.58 8.85
C LEU A 47 15.29 -1.13 8.67
N MET A 48 14.36 -0.25 8.33
CA MET A 48 12.96 -0.61 8.08
C MET A 48 12.72 -0.70 6.58
N LEU A 49 12.22 -1.85 6.11
CA LEU A 49 11.88 -2.10 4.71
C LEU A 49 10.39 -2.44 4.63
N PHE A 50 9.57 -1.42 4.37
CA PHE A 50 8.11 -1.50 4.30
C PHE A 50 7.60 -0.63 3.15
N GLY A 51 6.33 -0.80 2.78
CA GLY A 51 5.66 0.12 1.87
C GLY A 51 5.66 1.54 2.43
N THR A 52 5.90 2.54 1.57
CA THR A 52 6.16 3.93 1.98
C THR A 52 5.09 4.51 2.91
N PHE A 53 3.82 4.18 2.70
CA PHE A 53 2.71 4.67 3.54
C PHE A 53 2.79 4.25 5.01
N HIS A 54 3.46 3.13 5.34
CA HIS A 54 3.70 2.73 6.73
C HIS A 54 4.79 3.56 7.41
N LEU A 55 5.65 4.20 6.60
CA LEU A 55 6.86 4.87 7.05
C LEU A 55 6.75 6.39 7.07
N MET A 56 5.74 6.98 6.44
CA MET A 56 5.61 8.44 6.39
C MET A 56 5.46 9.06 7.79
N HIS A 57 6.05 10.23 7.97
CA HIS A 57 5.65 11.16 9.01
C HIS A 57 4.24 11.68 8.70
N GLY A 58 3.51 12.18 9.70
CA GLY A 58 2.19 12.75 9.45
C GLY A 58 1.40 13.02 10.73
N PRO A 59 0.18 13.58 10.59
CA PRO A 59 -0.70 13.81 11.73
C PRO A 59 -1.11 12.46 12.36
N ALA A 60 -0.46 12.19 13.48
CA ALA A 60 -0.77 11.44 14.69
C ALA A 60 -2.10 10.67 14.91
N ASP A 61 -2.91 10.33 13.91
CA ASP A 61 -4.15 9.57 14.11
C ASP A 61 -3.93 8.04 14.20
N ASP A 62 -2.77 7.64 14.74
CA ASP A 62 -2.34 6.25 15.05
C ASP A 62 -2.36 5.26 13.88
N ALA A 63 -2.77 5.68 12.69
CA ALA A 63 -2.91 4.82 11.52
C ALA A 63 -1.60 4.52 10.78
N VAL A 64 -0.53 5.27 11.04
CA VAL A 64 0.79 5.09 10.41
C VAL A 64 1.84 4.77 11.47
N ALA A 65 2.63 3.72 11.23
CA ALA A 65 3.53 3.17 12.24
C ALA A 65 4.53 4.20 12.77
N VAL A 66 5.19 4.95 11.88
CA VAL A 66 6.20 5.96 12.24
C VAL A 66 5.59 7.09 13.05
N ALA A 67 4.50 7.68 12.55
CA ALA A 67 3.78 8.73 13.27
C ALA A 67 3.32 8.29 14.67
N SER A 68 2.94 7.02 14.84
CA SER A 68 2.49 6.48 16.14
C SER A 68 3.62 6.42 17.18
N TYR A 69 4.82 5.95 16.82
CA TYR A 69 5.91 5.87 17.80
C TYR A 69 6.70 7.17 17.98
N GLU A 70 6.70 8.06 17.00
CA GLU A 70 7.38 9.35 17.11
C GLU A 70 6.73 10.31 18.11
N LYS A 71 5.49 10.03 18.54
CA LYS A 71 4.86 10.67 19.71
C LYS A 71 5.74 10.56 20.96
N ASP A 72 6.32 9.39 21.19
CA ASP A 72 7.16 9.10 22.36
C ASP A 72 8.66 9.23 22.03
N TYR A 73 9.02 9.09 20.75
CA TYR A 73 10.40 9.10 20.25
C TYR A 73 10.55 10.09 19.08
N PRO A 74 10.46 11.40 19.33
CA PRO A 74 10.45 12.41 18.27
C PRO A 74 11.76 12.41 17.47
N ASN A 75 11.66 12.52 16.15
CA ASN A 75 12.79 12.55 15.21
C ASN A 75 13.68 11.29 15.28
N ALA A 76 13.11 10.14 15.67
CA ALA A 76 13.86 8.88 15.76
C ALA A 76 14.04 8.19 14.39
N THR A 77 13.26 8.59 13.39
CA THR A 77 13.22 7.95 12.07
C THR A 77 13.76 8.90 11.01
N PHE A 78 14.48 8.34 10.04
CA PHE A 78 14.81 9.02 8.80
C PHE A 78 14.13 8.28 7.64
N VAL A 79 13.15 8.91 6.99
CA VAL A 79 12.26 8.26 6.02
C VAL A 79 12.72 8.57 4.60
N ILE A 80 12.93 7.51 3.82
CA ILE A 80 13.31 7.58 2.41
C ILE A 80 12.17 7.00 1.57
N ALA A 81 11.59 7.81 0.69
CA ALA A 81 10.69 7.34 -0.35
C ALA A 81 11.43 7.22 -1.68
N ASP A 82 11.23 6.13 -2.41
CA ASP A 82 11.74 6.03 -3.77
C ASP A 82 10.84 6.77 -4.77
N LEU A 83 11.44 7.21 -5.87
CA LEU A 83 10.76 7.96 -6.94
C LEU A 83 10.19 7.06 -8.03
N THR A 84 10.03 5.75 -7.80
CA THR A 84 9.61 4.80 -8.85
C THR A 84 8.24 5.14 -9.42
N PHE A 85 7.32 5.63 -8.59
CA PHE A 85 5.96 6.01 -8.99
C PHE A 85 5.82 7.50 -9.35
N PHE A 86 6.91 8.28 -9.26
CA PHE A 86 6.85 9.70 -9.53
C PHE A 86 6.48 9.95 -10.99
N ARG A 87 5.36 10.65 -11.19
CA ARG A 87 4.91 11.04 -12.52
C ARG A 87 5.68 12.29 -12.93
N ALA A 88 6.76 12.10 -13.70
CA ALA A 88 7.45 13.19 -14.36
C ALA A 88 6.62 13.87 -15.48
N ASP A 89 5.35 13.47 -15.70
CA ASP A 89 4.40 14.15 -16.60
C ASP A 89 3.90 15.50 -16.02
N LEU A 90 4.80 16.27 -15.43
CA LEU A 90 4.62 17.70 -15.18
C LEU A 90 4.43 18.37 -16.55
N LYS A 91 3.20 18.31 -17.08
CA LYS A 91 2.79 18.91 -18.36
C LYS A 91 3.17 20.38 -18.32
N GLY A 92 4.31 20.72 -18.92
CA GLY A 92 4.88 22.07 -18.86
C GLY A 92 6.40 22.14 -18.63
N LEU A 93 7.07 21.05 -18.23
CA LEU A 93 8.53 21.05 -18.19
C LEU A 93 9.13 20.75 -19.57
N PRO A 94 10.02 21.62 -20.10
CA PRO A 94 10.65 21.40 -21.41
C PRO A 94 11.61 20.21 -21.43
N ARG A 95 12.02 19.71 -20.26
CA ARG A 95 12.95 18.60 -20.09
C ARG A 95 12.58 17.80 -18.84
N ASN A 96 12.87 16.49 -18.84
CA ASN A 96 12.73 15.68 -17.64
C ASN A 96 13.73 16.19 -16.58
N PRO A 97 13.27 16.57 -15.37
CA PRO A 97 14.12 17.15 -14.34
C PRO A 97 15.21 16.19 -13.82
N PHE A 98 15.08 14.89 -14.08
CA PHE A 98 16.04 13.87 -13.64
C PHE A 98 17.15 13.57 -14.66
N ASP A 99 17.11 14.16 -15.86
CA ASP A 99 18.12 13.87 -16.91
C ASP A 99 19.56 14.15 -16.49
N ALA A 100 19.76 15.07 -15.54
CA ALA A 100 21.07 15.46 -15.04
C ALA A 100 21.46 14.74 -13.73
N TRP A 101 20.60 13.88 -13.20
CA TRP A 101 20.85 13.22 -11.91
C TRP A 101 21.75 11.99 -12.09
N PRO A 102 22.80 11.83 -11.28
CA PRO A 102 23.52 10.57 -11.18
C PRO A 102 22.59 9.42 -10.78
N VAL A 103 22.88 8.20 -11.25
CA VAL A 103 22.11 7.01 -10.89
C VAL A 103 22.99 6.06 -10.06
N PRO A 104 22.60 5.68 -8.82
CA PRO A 104 21.47 6.19 -8.04
C PRO A 104 21.77 7.57 -7.41
N SER A 105 20.72 8.30 -7.01
CA SER A 105 20.82 9.57 -6.26
C SER A 105 19.87 9.60 -5.08
N LEU A 106 20.33 10.17 -3.96
CA LEU A 106 19.51 10.48 -2.80
C LEU A 106 19.50 11.99 -2.60
N VAL A 107 18.32 12.59 -2.48
CA VAL A 107 18.18 14.02 -2.18
C VAL A 107 17.34 14.21 -0.92
N LEU A 108 17.67 15.23 -0.13
CA LEU A 108 16.79 15.65 0.97
C LEU A 108 15.50 16.22 0.37
N ALA A 109 14.36 15.93 0.98
CA ALA A 109 13.07 16.50 0.57
C ALA A 109 13.02 17.98 0.95
N LYS A 110 13.39 18.32 2.18
CA LYS A 110 13.33 19.68 2.71
C LYS A 110 14.19 20.65 1.90
N GLY A 111 13.59 21.79 1.52
CA GLY A 111 14.28 22.85 0.77
C GLY A 111 14.46 22.55 -0.73
N THR A 112 13.83 21.50 -1.26
CA THR A 112 13.84 21.20 -2.69
C THR A 112 12.47 21.45 -3.32
N TRP A 113 12.43 21.63 -4.64
CA TRP A 113 11.17 21.74 -5.36
C TRP A 113 10.36 20.43 -5.31
N LEU A 114 11.01 19.27 -5.26
CA LEU A 114 10.35 17.96 -5.10
C LEU A 114 9.65 17.87 -3.75
N GLY A 115 10.33 18.25 -2.67
CA GLY A 115 9.73 18.24 -1.33
C GLY A 115 8.59 19.24 -1.15
N ALA A 116 8.46 20.22 -2.03
CA ALA A 116 7.37 21.19 -2.03
C ALA A 116 6.09 20.68 -2.73
N LEU A 117 6.19 19.63 -3.53
CA LEU A 117 5.03 18.98 -4.15
C LEU A 117 4.26 18.17 -3.11
N ASP A 118 2.94 18.07 -3.27
CA ASP A 118 2.13 17.17 -2.44
C ASP A 118 2.22 15.71 -2.91
N ILE A 119 1.72 14.80 -2.09
CA ILE A 119 1.77 13.34 -2.29
C ILE A 119 1.15 12.88 -3.63
N SER A 120 0.19 13.62 -4.19
CA SER A 120 -0.51 13.24 -5.43
C SER A 120 0.37 13.29 -6.67
N HIS A 121 1.52 13.98 -6.59
CA HIS A 121 2.55 13.95 -7.63
C HIS A 121 3.39 12.66 -7.63
N PHE A 122 3.44 11.97 -6.48
CA PHE A 122 4.29 10.79 -6.27
C PHE A 122 3.51 9.48 -6.36
N PHE A 123 2.22 9.49 -6.02
CA PHE A 123 1.41 8.28 -5.95
C PHE A 123 0.06 8.47 -6.65
N PRO A 124 -0.50 7.43 -7.28
CA PRO A 124 -1.89 7.47 -7.74
C PRO A 124 -2.81 7.64 -6.53
N ALA A 125 -3.82 8.50 -6.67
CA ALA A 125 -4.81 8.70 -5.62
C ALA A 125 -5.58 7.39 -5.34
N PRO A 126 -5.85 7.08 -4.06
CA PRO A 126 -6.66 5.92 -3.71
C PRO A 126 -8.10 6.13 -4.18
N ILE A 127 -8.76 5.03 -4.51
CA ILE A 127 -10.20 5.01 -4.75
C ILE A 127 -10.89 4.48 -3.49
N TRP A 128 -11.81 5.26 -2.95
CA TRP A 128 -12.58 4.89 -1.77
C TRP A 128 -14.01 5.42 -1.85
N LEU A 129 -14.86 4.94 -0.95
CA LEU A 129 -16.27 5.34 -0.88
C LEU A 129 -16.53 6.18 0.36
N ASP A 130 -17.20 7.31 0.19
CA ASP A 130 -17.70 8.07 1.33
C ASP A 130 -18.89 7.37 2.00
N LYS A 131 -19.33 7.93 3.13
CA LYS A 131 -20.52 7.46 3.86
C LYS A 131 -21.81 7.49 3.04
N HIS A 132 -21.85 8.10 1.86
CA HIS A 132 -22.97 8.16 0.92
C HIS A 132 -22.77 7.28 -0.32
N CYS A 133 -21.74 6.44 -0.35
CA CYS A 133 -21.35 5.63 -1.51
C CYS A 133 -20.90 6.46 -2.73
N ASN A 134 -20.47 7.71 -2.54
CA ASN A 134 -19.79 8.47 -3.57
C ASN A 134 -18.37 7.95 -3.72
N VAL A 135 -17.95 7.72 -4.96
CA VAL A 135 -16.56 7.39 -5.27
C VAL A 135 -15.72 8.63 -5.13
N ILE A 136 -14.71 8.54 -4.26
CA ILE A 136 -13.68 9.54 -4.09
C ILE A 136 -12.39 8.98 -4.69
N ASN A 137 -11.72 9.80 -5.50
CA ASN A 137 -10.45 9.48 -6.15
C ASN A 137 -9.46 10.62 -5.93
N GLU A 138 -9.26 10.94 -4.66
CA GLU A 138 -8.30 11.91 -4.17
C GLU A 138 -7.78 11.46 -2.81
N PHE A 139 -6.55 11.89 -2.48
CA PHE A 139 -6.03 11.74 -1.12
C PHE A 139 -6.83 12.62 -0.15
N PRO A 140 -7.08 12.17 1.09
CA PRO A 140 -7.66 13.01 2.14
C PRO A 140 -6.92 14.35 2.28
N LYS A 141 -7.66 15.46 2.16
CA LYS A 141 -7.09 16.82 2.14
C LYS A 141 -6.44 17.22 3.45
N GLU A 142 -7.00 16.75 4.55
CA GLU A 142 -6.63 17.15 5.91
C GLU A 142 -5.31 16.51 6.36
N ASP A 143 -4.99 15.31 5.85
CA ASP A 143 -3.87 14.51 6.36
C ASP A 143 -2.73 14.30 5.37
N LEU A 144 -3.04 14.11 4.08
CA LEU A 144 -2.06 13.63 3.09
C LEU A 144 -1.75 14.64 1.98
N GLN A 145 -2.61 15.64 1.75
CA GLN A 145 -2.34 16.73 0.79
C GLN A 145 -1.44 17.82 1.38
N THR A 146 -0.28 17.41 1.91
CA THR A 146 0.75 18.28 2.48
C THR A 146 2.04 18.16 1.65
N PRO A 147 2.97 19.14 1.70
CA PRO A 147 4.25 19.01 1.04
C PRO A 147 4.97 17.70 1.42
N MET A 148 5.57 17.03 0.44
CA MET A 148 6.25 15.75 0.61
C MET A 148 7.37 15.82 1.67
N ALA A 149 8.00 16.98 1.82
CA ALA A 149 9.00 17.24 2.87
C ALA A 149 8.45 17.19 4.30
N ASN A 150 7.13 17.17 4.49
CA ASN A 150 6.49 16.94 5.78
C ASN A 150 6.20 15.46 6.03
N LEU A 151 6.24 14.63 4.99
CA LEU A 151 5.93 13.19 5.05
C LEU A 151 7.20 12.34 5.03
N VAL A 152 8.28 12.80 4.40
CA VAL A 152 9.56 12.08 4.30
C VAL A 152 10.75 13.03 4.39
N ASP A 153 11.92 12.48 4.76
CA ASP A 153 13.16 13.25 4.86
C ASP A 153 13.94 13.30 3.55
N ALA A 154 13.86 12.24 2.75
CA ALA A 154 14.61 12.11 1.51
C ALA A 154 13.88 11.32 0.42
N LEU A 155 14.31 11.58 -0.81
CA LEU A 155 13.80 10.95 -2.02
C LEU A 155 14.93 10.21 -2.73
N LEU A 156 14.69 8.94 -3.06
CA LEU A 156 15.65 8.05 -3.70
C LEU A 156 15.30 7.90 -5.19
N TYR A 157 16.20 8.38 -6.04
CA TYR A 157 16.15 8.18 -7.48
C TYR A 157 17.02 6.98 -7.87
N LEU A 158 16.39 5.93 -8.39
CA LEU A 158 17.07 4.70 -8.84
C LEU A 158 17.35 4.67 -10.34
N GLY A 159 17.00 5.73 -11.06
CA GLY A 159 17.14 5.83 -12.51
C GLY A 159 15.81 5.90 -13.25
N PRO A 160 15.85 5.97 -14.59
CA PRO A 160 14.65 5.95 -15.43
C PRO A 160 13.83 4.66 -15.20
N PRO A 161 12.49 4.75 -15.05
CA PRO A 161 11.64 3.58 -14.85
C PRO A 161 11.78 2.50 -15.93
N GLU A 162 12.13 2.89 -17.15
CA GLU A 162 12.35 1.99 -18.29
C GLU A 162 13.57 1.09 -18.10
N LEU A 163 14.51 1.51 -17.25
CA LEU A 163 15.74 0.76 -16.92
C LEU A 163 15.61 -0.04 -15.63
N ALA A 164 14.46 0.03 -14.93
CA ALA A 164 14.23 -0.74 -13.72
C ALA A 164 14.33 -2.24 -14.03
N LEU A 165 15.15 -2.95 -13.26
CA LEU A 165 15.20 -4.41 -13.31
C LEU A 165 13.87 -4.98 -12.82
N LYS A 166 13.40 -5.99 -13.53
CA LYS A 166 12.14 -6.67 -13.23
C LYS A 166 12.45 -8.11 -12.92
N GLU A 167 11.92 -8.59 -11.80
CA GLU A 167 11.95 -10.00 -11.45
C GLU A 167 10.68 -10.66 -11.97
N GLN A 168 10.84 -11.74 -12.73
CA GLN A 168 9.72 -12.59 -13.10
C GLN A 168 9.28 -13.38 -11.88
N MET A 169 7.98 -13.59 -11.71
CA MET A 169 7.48 -14.49 -10.68
C MET A 169 8.13 -15.87 -10.87
N PRO A 170 8.85 -16.40 -9.87
CA PRO A 170 9.45 -17.72 -9.96
C PRO A 170 8.38 -18.79 -10.26
N ALA A 171 8.63 -19.60 -11.29
CA ALA A 171 7.66 -20.60 -11.75
C ALA A 171 7.39 -21.69 -10.69
N ASP A 172 8.34 -21.95 -9.80
CA ASP A 172 8.20 -22.88 -8.69
C ASP A 172 7.14 -22.42 -7.67
N ILE A 173 7.06 -21.12 -7.35
CA ILE A 173 6.01 -20.58 -6.46
C ILE A 173 4.62 -20.76 -7.09
N VAL A 174 4.53 -20.52 -8.40
CA VAL A 174 3.29 -20.65 -9.17
C VAL A 174 2.83 -22.09 -9.29
N LEU A 175 3.76 -23.03 -9.45
CA LEU A 175 3.49 -24.44 -9.64
C LEU A 175 3.38 -25.22 -8.33
N ASP A 176 3.66 -24.58 -7.19
CA ASP A 176 3.46 -25.15 -5.86
C ASP A 176 1.96 -25.23 -5.54
N ALA A 177 1.40 -26.41 -5.74
CA ALA A 177 -0.02 -26.67 -5.55
C ALA A 177 -0.49 -26.44 -4.09
N ASP A 178 0.38 -26.69 -3.10
CA ASP A 178 0.03 -26.51 -1.69
C ASP A 178 0.03 -25.03 -1.32
N TYR A 179 1.04 -24.28 -1.78
CA TYR A 179 1.11 -22.83 -1.62
C TYR A 179 -0.09 -22.13 -2.26
N VAL A 180 -0.39 -22.44 -3.53
CA VAL A 180 -1.51 -21.83 -4.27
C VAL A 180 -2.85 -22.16 -3.61
N LYS A 181 -3.03 -23.40 -3.14
CA LYS A 181 -4.24 -23.81 -2.42
C LYS A 181 -4.41 -23.01 -1.12
N GLU A 182 -3.34 -22.80 -0.36
CA GLU A 182 -3.39 -22.02 0.87
C GLU A 182 -3.62 -20.53 0.61
N LEU A 183 -2.97 -19.94 -0.41
CA LEU A 183 -3.20 -18.56 -0.82
C LEU A 183 -4.69 -18.31 -1.13
N ARG A 184 -5.32 -19.21 -1.90
CA ARG A 184 -6.76 -19.14 -2.23
C ARG A 184 -7.66 -19.27 -1.01
N ARG A 185 -7.30 -20.16 -0.07
CA ARG A 185 -8.04 -20.28 1.19
C ARG A 185 -8.05 -18.94 1.92
N ARG A 186 -6.92 -18.22 1.95
CA ARG A 186 -6.80 -16.90 2.60
C ARG A 186 -7.54 -15.80 1.86
N GLU A 187 -7.48 -15.76 0.52
CA GLU A 187 -8.23 -14.81 -0.31
C GLU A 187 -9.75 -14.97 -0.13
N ALA A 188 -10.24 -16.21 -0.12
CA ALA A 188 -11.66 -16.49 0.14
C ALA A 188 -12.10 -16.06 1.54
N LEU A 189 -11.21 -16.14 2.54
CA LEU A 189 -11.50 -15.70 3.90
C LEU A 189 -11.65 -14.17 3.99
N ILE A 190 -10.82 -13.40 3.29
CA ILE A 190 -10.85 -11.92 3.31
C ILE A 190 -11.90 -11.30 2.37
N GLY A 191 -12.72 -12.12 1.71
CA GLY A 191 -13.84 -11.63 0.91
C GLY A 191 -13.46 -11.15 -0.49
N GLU A 192 -12.42 -11.74 -1.10
CA GLU A 192 -12.11 -11.60 -2.53
C GLU A 192 -12.76 -12.78 -3.30
N PRO A 193 -14.02 -12.66 -3.76
CA PRO A 193 -14.78 -13.78 -4.31
C PRO A 193 -14.27 -14.29 -5.67
N GLU A 194 -13.43 -13.54 -6.39
CA GLU A 194 -12.89 -13.99 -7.69
C GLU A 194 -12.00 -15.24 -7.57
N ALA A 195 -11.35 -15.44 -6.42
CA ALA A 195 -10.59 -16.66 -6.13
C ALA A 195 -11.47 -17.93 -6.08
N THR A 196 -12.78 -17.77 -5.89
CA THR A 196 -13.74 -18.88 -5.78
C THR A 196 -14.56 -19.15 -7.06
N THR A 197 -14.48 -18.28 -8.08
CA THR A 197 -15.32 -18.39 -9.28
C THR A 197 -14.57 -18.90 -10.52
N MET A 198 -13.25 -18.72 -10.60
CA MET A 198 -12.45 -19.21 -11.73
C MET A 198 -12.14 -20.71 -11.57
N THR A 199 -12.20 -21.45 -12.67
CA THR A 199 -11.69 -22.83 -12.72
C THR A 199 -10.16 -22.83 -12.63
N GLN A 200 -9.57 -23.93 -12.14
CA GLN A 200 -8.11 -24.09 -12.09
C GLN A 200 -7.44 -23.77 -13.44
N LYS A 201 -8.08 -24.18 -14.54
CA LYS A 201 -7.57 -23.95 -15.89
C LYS A 201 -7.53 -22.47 -16.26
N GLU A 202 -8.60 -21.72 -15.98
CA GLU A 202 -8.65 -20.27 -16.24
C GLU A 202 -7.63 -19.51 -15.37
N GLN A 203 -7.33 -20.03 -14.18
CA GLN A 203 -6.31 -19.48 -13.29
C GLN A 203 -4.91 -19.75 -13.80
N ASP A 204 -4.60 -20.98 -14.22
CA ASP A 204 -3.32 -21.33 -14.82
C ASP A 204 -3.08 -20.48 -16.09
N GLU A 205 -4.11 -20.30 -16.91
CA GLU A 205 -4.06 -19.41 -18.08
C GLU A 205 -3.84 -17.94 -17.68
N SER A 206 -4.47 -17.45 -16.61
CA SER A 206 -4.28 -16.09 -16.09
C SER A 206 -2.86 -15.86 -15.56
N ILE A 207 -2.32 -16.83 -14.83
CA ILE A 207 -0.94 -16.81 -14.32
C ILE A 207 0.05 -16.81 -15.49
N VAL A 208 -0.13 -17.70 -16.47
CA VAL A 208 0.73 -17.75 -17.66
C VAL A 208 0.67 -16.43 -18.42
N LYS A 209 -0.53 -15.87 -18.61
CA LYS A 209 -0.73 -14.56 -19.25
C LYS A 209 -0.12 -13.41 -18.43
N GLY A 210 -0.20 -13.46 -17.10
CA GLY A 210 0.46 -12.51 -16.20
C GLY A 210 1.98 -12.61 -16.26
N ALA A 211 2.53 -13.80 -16.49
CA ALA A 211 3.95 -14.01 -16.70
C ALA A 211 4.44 -13.46 -18.05
N GLU A 212 3.58 -13.38 -19.08
CA GLU A 212 3.91 -12.75 -20.37
C GLU A 212 4.15 -11.24 -20.25
N ASN A 213 3.57 -10.59 -19.23
CA ASN A 213 3.86 -9.20 -18.88
C ASN A 213 3.88 -9.04 -17.35
N PRO A 214 5.04 -9.27 -16.69
CA PRO A 214 5.15 -9.28 -15.22
C PRO A 214 4.91 -7.89 -14.59
N MET A 215 4.61 -6.88 -15.40
CA MET A 215 4.16 -5.59 -14.91
C MET A 215 2.73 -5.74 -14.39
N ILE A 216 2.59 -5.81 -13.06
CA ILE A 216 1.39 -5.25 -12.44
C ILE A 216 1.44 -3.76 -12.77
N ASP A 217 0.63 -3.33 -13.73
CA ASP A 217 0.48 -1.91 -14.05
C ASP A 217 -0.31 -1.24 -12.91
N LEU A 218 0.38 -1.02 -11.79
CA LEU A 218 -0.14 -0.31 -10.61
C LEU A 218 -0.53 1.15 -10.94
N LEU A 219 -0.19 1.63 -12.14
CA LEU A 219 -0.49 2.98 -12.64
C LEU A 219 -1.75 3.02 -13.51
N GLN A 220 -2.32 1.88 -13.90
CA GLN A 220 -3.61 1.85 -14.58
C GLN A 220 -4.70 2.27 -13.60
N ARG A 221 -5.30 3.44 -13.88
CA ARG A 221 -6.52 3.83 -13.20
C ARG A 221 -7.58 2.75 -13.44
N PRO A 222 -8.29 2.30 -12.39
CA PRO A 222 -9.39 1.36 -12.54
C PRO A 222 -10.37 1.82 -13.62
N ASP A 223 -10.84 0.87 -14.45
CA ASP A 223 -11.85 1.15 -15.47
C ASP A 223 -13.07 1.81 -14.80
N LYS A 224 -13.66 2.80 -15.48
CA LYS A 224 -14.93 3.43 -15.07
C LYS A 224 -16.01 2.40 -14.76
N LYS A 225 -16.01 1.24 -15.44
CA LYS A 225 -16.92 0.13 -15.15
C LYS A 225 -16.69 -0.49 -13.77
N VAL A 226 -15.43 -0.70 -13.37
CA VAL A 226 -15.06 -1.20 -12.04
C VAL A 226 -15.49 -0.20 -10.97
N ILE A 227 -15.21 1.09 -11.21
CA ILE A 227 -15.62 2.17 -10.31
C ILE A 227 -17.14 2.21 -10.13
N ALA A 228 -17.91 2.08 -11.21
CA ALA A 228 -19.37 2.05 -11.16
C ALA A 228 -19.90 0.81 -10.41
N ALA A 229 -19.26 -0.36 -10.59
CA ALA A 229 -19.63 -1.59 -9.89
C ALA A 229 -19.41 -1.48 -8.37
N ILE A 230 -18.29 -0.88 -7.94
CA ILE A 230 -17.99 -0.63 -6.52
C ILE A 230 -19.06 0.27 -5.87
N ALA A 231 -19.42 1.37 -6.54
CA ALA A 231 -20.46 2.28 -6.05
C ALA A 231 -21.83 1.59 -5.94
N GLN A 232 -22.19 0.80 -6.96
CA GLN A 232 -23.45 0.06 -6.99
C GLN A 232 -23.53 -1.00 -5.88
N SER A 233 -22.45 -1.74 -5.64
CA SER A 233 -22.35 -2.72 -4.55
C SER A 233 -22.60 -2.07 -3.17
N CYS A 234 -22.02 -0.90 -2.92
CA CYS A 234 -22.28 -0.15 -1.68
C CYS A 234 -23.75 0.27 -1.53
N LEU A 235 -24.38 0.72 -2.62
CA LEU A 235 -25.79 1.08 -2.61
C LEU A 235 -26.70 -0.13 -2.36
N ASP A 236 -26.36 -1.28 -2.94
CA ASP A 236 -27.12 -2.51 -2.78
C ASP A 236 -26.98 -3.07 -1.36
N HIS A 237 -25.77 -3.04 -0.77
CA HIS A 237 -25.55 -3.36 0.64
C HIS A 237 -26.36 -2.46 1.58
N LYS A 238 -26.44 -1.15 1.31
CA LYS A 238 -27.28 -0.24 2.10
C LYS A 238 -28.78 -0.53 2.00
N LYS A 239 -29.24 -0.95 0.82
CA LYS A 239 -30.65 -1.34 0.59
C LYS A 239 -30.98 -2.69 1.23
N GLY A 240 -30.02 -3.62 1.28
CA GLY A 240 -30.16 -4.95 1.88
C GLY A 240 -29.95 -4.99 3.40
N SER A 241 -29.35 -3.96 4.00
CA SER A 241 -29.20 -3.83 5.45
C SER A 241 -30.52 -3.44 6.13
N THR A 242 -31.46 -4.37 6.24
CA THR A 242 -32.47 -4.33 7.29
C THR A 242 -31.79 -4.57 8.63
N THR A 243 -31.44 -3.50 9.35
CA THR A 243 -30.98 -3.60 10.73
C THR A 243 -32.06 -4.32 11.56
N PRO A 244 -31.75 -5.40 12.29
CA PRO A 244 -32.60 -5.81 13.39
C PRO A 244 -32.54 -4.70 14.43
N LYS A 245 -33.69 -4.08 14.73
CA LYS A 245 -33.81 -3.21 15.91
C LYS A 245 -33.62 -4.09 17.14
N PHE A 246 -32.43 -4.11 17.71
CA PHE A 246 -32.26 -4.56 19.10
C PHE A 246 -32.92 -3.51 20.00
N LYS A 247 -33.94 -3.96 20.74
CA LYS A 247 -34.51 -3.25 21.89
C LYS A 247 -33.61 -3.43 23.11
#